data_AF-A0AAW5TZ83-F1
#
_entry.id   AF-A0AAW5TZ83-F1
#
_cell.length_a   1.000
_cell.length_b   1.000
_cell.length_c   1.000
_cell.angle_alpha   90.00
_cell.angle_beta   90.00
_cell.angle_gamma   90.00
#
_symmetry.space_group_name_H-M   'P 1'
#
loop_
_entity.id
_entity.type
_entity.pdbx_description
1 polymer ?
#
loop_
_entity_poly.entity_id
_entity_poly.type
_entity_poly.pdbx_seq_one_letter_code
_entity_poly.pdbx_strand_id
1 'polypeptide(L)'
;MKEEEIKELFEQFEAIANEYEGVECWSARELAQVLGYSKWERFEGVIERAKDACINAGEMVEYHFPGVGKMIPLAKGAQREVKDYMLTRYACYLIAQNGDPRKPQISFAQNYFAVQTRRAELVQKRLLEYERVQARAKLAETEKRSLVCILCQAQGYTNQPDRSHHSLTR
;
A
#
# COMPACT_ATOMS: atom_id res chain seq x y z
N MET A 1 -20.06 19.37 4.45
CA MET A 1 -18.88 20.17 4.06
C MET A 1 -19.05 20.57 2.61
N LYS A 2 -18.64 21.78 2.26
CA LYS A 2 -18.62 22.24 0.88
C LYS A 2 -17.48 21.55 0.11
N GLU A 3 -17.59 21.47 -1.20
CA GLU A 3 -16.58 20.82 -2.05
C GLU A 3 -15.22 21.53 -1.95
N GLU A 4 -15.21 22.85 -1.76
CA GLU A 4 -13.97 23.62 -1.55
C GLU A 4 -13.26 23.23 -0.25
N GLU A 5 -13.99 23.06 0.85
CA GLU A 5 -13.43 22.67 2.16
C GLU A 5 -12.79 21.27 2.13
N ILE A 6 -13.38 20.35 1.36
CA ILE A 6 -12.84 19.00 1.11
C ILE A 6 -11.50 19.10 0.39
N LYS A 7 -11.41 19.97 -0.63
CA LYS A 7 -10.20 20.16 -1.42
C LYS A 7 -9.09 20.79 -0.59
N GLU A 8 -9.40 21.81 0.20
CA GLU A 8 -8.42 22.46 1.09
C GLU A 8 -7.87 21.49 2.15
N LEU A 9 -8.74 20.68 2.78
CA LEU A 9 -8.30 19.67 3.75
C LEU A 9 -7.40 18.61 3.12
N PHE A 10 -7.70 18.22 1.88
CA PHE A 10 -6.85 17.30 1.11
C PHE A 10 -5.47 17.92 0.85
N GLU A 11 -5.43 19.15 0.33
CA GLU A 11 -4.18 19.86 0.04
C GLU A 11 -3.35 20.07 1.31
N GLN A 12 -3.98 20.41 2.44
CA GLN A 12 -3.31 20.54 3.73
C GLN A 12 -2.72 19.21 4.20
N PHE A 13 -3.45 18.10 4.07
CA PHE A 13 -3.00 16.78 4.49
C PHE A 13 -1.78 16.31 3.67
N GLU A 14 -1.80 16.51 2.36
CA GLU A 14 -0.67 16.13 1.48
C GLU A 14 0.50 17.11 1.63
N ALA A 15 0.26 18.40 1.91
CA ALA A 15 1.32 19.39 2.06
C ALA A 15 2.20 19.18 3.31
N ILE A 16 1.69 18.51 4.34
CA ILE A 16 2.45 18.16 5.55
C ILE A 16 3.12 16.79 5.46
N ALA A 17 2.99 16.10 4.32
CA ALA A 17 3.74 14.87 4.08
C ALA A 17 5.23 15.20 3.97
N ASN A 18 6.06 14.40 4.64
CA ASN A 18 7.51 14.52 4.65
C ASN A 18 8.14 13.14 4.44
N GLU A 19 9.43 13.10 4.18
CA GLU A 19 10.19 11.85 4.10
C GLU A 19 10.99 11.65 5.38
N TYR A 20 10.83 10.49 6.02
CA TYR A 20 11.61 10.08 7.17
C TYR A 20 12.14 8.67 6.92
N GLU A 21 13.48 8.53 6.92
CA GLU A 21 14.17 7.26 6.63
C GLU A 21 13.75 6.60 5.30
N GLY A 22 13.47 7.41 4.26
CA GLY A 22 13.04 6.91 2.95
C GLY A 22 11.55 6.51 2.88
N VAL A 23 10.79 6.78 3.94
CA VAL A 23 9.36 6.48 4.03
C VAL A 23 8.56 7.78 4.14
N GLU A 24 7.47 7.86 3.39
CA GLU A 24 6.50 8.96 3.46
C GLU A 24 5.79 8.96 4.83
N CYS A 25 5.95 10.04 5.57
CA CYS A 25 5.55 10.19 6.97
C CYS A 25 4.92 11.56 7.27
N TRP A 26 4.16 11.63 8.35
CA TRP A 26 3.50 12.83 8.84
C TRP A 26 3.89 13.10 10.30
N SER A 27 4.28 14.33 10.64
CA SER A 27 4.45 14.73 12.04
C SER A 27 3.10 14.67 12.76
N ALA A 28 3.02 13.95 13.88
CA ALA A 28 1.80 13.88 14.67
C ALA A 28 1.35 15.27 15.16
N ARG A 29 2.29 16.18 15.42
CA ARG A 29 1.99 17.56 15.82
C ARG A 29 1.30 18.35 14.71
N GLU A 30 1.73 18.21 13.47
CA GLU A 30 1.12 18.86 12.30
C GLU A 30 -0.22 18.22 11.96
N LEU A 31 -0.27 16.89 11.99
CA LEU A 31 -1.49 16.14 11.75
C LEU A 31 -2.59 16.50 12.77
N ALA A 32 -2.25 16.71 14.03
CA ALA A 32 -3.19 17.15 15.06
C ALA A 32 -3.91 18.46 14.67
N GLN A 33 -3.17 19.41 14.08
CA GLN A 33 -3.71 20.71 13.66
C GLN A 33 -4.64 20.55 12.46
N VAL A 34 -4.21 19.80 11.44
CA VAL A 34 -5.02 19.50 10.24
C VAL A 34 -6.32 18.77 10.61
N LEU A 35 -6.26 17.86 11.60
CA LEU A 35 -7.43 17.13 12.08
C LEU A 35 -8.29 17.92 13.10
N GLY A 36 -7.96 19.19 13.35
CA GLY A 36 -8.77 20.09 14.18
C GLY A 36 -8.67 19.83 15.69
N TYR A 37 -7.55 19.29 16.18
CA TYR A 37 -7.28 19.15 17.61
C TYR A 37 -6.49 20.35 18.12
N SER A 38 -7.14 21.15 18.98
CA SER A 38 -6.50 22.33 19.60
C SER A 38 -5.63 22.00 20.81
N LYS A 39 -5.82 20.83 21.43
CA LYS A 39 -5.07 20.38 22.61
C LYS A 39 -4.37 19.07 22.30
N TRP A 40 -3.06 19.03 22.55
CA TRP A 40 -2.23 17.85 22.28
C TRP A 40 -2.70 16.62 23.05
N GLU A 41 -3.08 16.78 24.32
CA GLU A 41 -3.45 15.66 25.20
C GLU A 41 -4.66 14.89 24.66
N ARG A 42 -5.57 15.60 23.98
CA ARG A 42 -6.73 14.95 23.32
C ARG A 42 -6.31 14.15 22.11
N PHE A 43 -5.34 14.66 21.35
CA PHE A 43 -4.83 13.96 20.18
C PHE A 43 -3.93 12.78 20.57
N GLU A 44 -3.13 12.92 21.62
CA GLU A 44 -2.33 11.82 22.18
C GLU A 44 -3.24 10.65 22.59
N GLY A 45 -4.39 10.92 23.21
CA GLY A 45 -5.38 9.87 23.48
C GLY A 45 -5.94 9.17 22.24
N VAL A 46 -5.99 9.85 21.07
CA VAL A 46 -6.35 9.22 19.79
C VAL A 46 -5.21 8.36 19.27
N ILE A 47 -3.97 8.84 19.38
CA ILE A 47 -2.77 8.11 18.98
C ILE A 47 -2.68 6.80 19.77
N GLU A 48 -2.86 6.82 21.08
CA GLU A 48 -2.79 5.60 21.90
C GLU A 48 -3.86 4.57 21.48
N ARG A 49 -5.11 5.00 21.24
CA ARG A 49 -6.15 4.10 20.68
C ARG A 49 -5.78 3.57 19.29
N ALA A 50 -5.14 4.39 18.46
CA ALA A 50 -4.67 3.96 17.14
C ALA A 50 -3.53 2.94 17.24
N LYS A 51 -2.64 3.06 18.24
CA LYS A 51 -1.63 2.03 18.54
C LYS A 51 -2.26 0.73 19.01
N ASP A 52 -3.26 0.79 19.90
CA ASP A 52 -4.00 -0.40 20.32
C ASP A 52 -4.64 -1.11 19.13
N ALA A 53 -5.23 -0.34 18.19
CA ALA A 53 -5.77 -0.89 16.95
C ALA A 53 -4.68 -1.53 16.06
N CYS A 54 -3.49 -0.92 16.00
CA CYS A 54 -2.34 -1.46 15.28
C CYS A 54 -1.90 -2.82 15.85
N ILE A 55 -1.79 -2.91 17.19
CA ILE A 55 -1.44 -4.16 17.90
C ILE A 55 -2.50 -5.23 17.64
N ASN A 56 -3.78 -4.86 17.73
CA ASN A 56 -4.89 -5.79 17.47
C ASN A 56 -4.94 -6.28 16.02
N ALA A 57 -4.41 -5.51 15.07
CA ALA A 57 -4.25 -5.93 13.68
C ALA A 57 -3.03 -6.85 13.46
N GLY A 58 -2.19 -7.08 14.48
CA GLY A 58 -0.97 -7.89 14.38
C GLY A 58 0.24 -7.15 13.82
N GLU A 59 0.17 -5.82 13.69
CA GLU A 59 1.25 -4.98 13.17
C GLU A 59 2.13 -4.43 14.30
N MET A 60 3.41 -4.18 14.03
CA MET A 60 4.31 -3.60 15.04
C MET A 60 4.16 -2.08 15.09
N VAL A 61 3.90 -1.56 16.28
CA VAL A 61 3.64 -0.14 16.52
C VAL A 61 4.86 0.71 16.16
N GLU A 62 6.06 0.22 16.39
CA GLU A 62 7.33 0.92 16.18
C GLU A 62 7.56 1.27 14.71
N TYR A 63 7.06 0.47 13.78
CA TYR A 63 7.15 0.75 12.34
C TYR A 63 6.20 1.87 11.90
N HIS A 64 5.08 2.03 12.59
CA HIS A 64 4.02 2.95 12.17
C HIS A 64 3.97 4.24 12.98
N PHE A 65 4.42 4.19 14.23
CA PHE A 65 4.45 5.28 15.21
C PHE A 65 5.86 5.47 15.82
N PRO A 66 6.94 5.60 15.03
CA PRO A 66 8.26 5.92 15.56
C PRO A 66 8.20 7.24 16.33
N GLY A 67 8.59 7.18 17.61
CA GLY A 67 8.65 8.34 18.49
C GLY A 67 9.84 9.22 18.16
N VAL A 68 9.60 10.50 17.92
CA VAL A 68 10.64 11.50 17.64
C VAL A 68 10.47 12.71 18.56
N GLY A 69 11.57 13.31 18.98
CA GLY A 69 11.55 14.60 19.69
C GLY A 69 11.40 15.75 18.71
N LYS A 70 10.40 16.62 18.89
CA LYS A 70 10.29 17.89 18.14
C LYS A 70 10.75 19.04 19.03
N MET A 71 11.69 19.85 18.54
CA MET A 71 12.11 21.07 19.23
C MET A 71 11.13 22.20 18.95
N ILE A 72 10.57 22.80 19.99
CA ILE A 72 9.69 23.96 19.87
C ILE A 72 10.34 25.21 20.49
N PRO A 73 10.18 26.40 19.87
CA PRO A 73 10.66 27.64 20.45
C PRO A 73 9.79 28.06 21.64
N LEU A 74 10.44 28.48 22.71
CA LEU A 74 9.85 29.07 23.91
C LEU A 74 10.14 30.58 23.96
N ALA A 75 9.47 31.26 24.88
CA ALA A 75 9.75 32.66 25.18
C ALA A 75 11.24 32.87 25.47
N LYS A 76 11.79 33.98 24.97
CA LYS A 76 13.20 34.39 25.12
C LYS A 76 14.22 33.48 24.42
N GLY A 77 13.82 32.76 23.37
CA GLY A 77 14.75 31.99 22.53
C GLY A 77 15.19 30.64 23.10
N ALA A 78 14.63 30.23 24.24
CA ALA A 78 14.80 28.86 24.73
C ALA A 78 14.10 27.87 23.78
N GLN A 79 14.59 26.63 23.70
CA GLN A 79 13.91 25.54 22.99
C GLN A 79 13.61 24.41 23.96
N ARG A 80 12.48 23.74 23.77
CA ARG A 80 12.10 22.54 24.55
C ARG A 80 11.82 21.40 23.58
N GLU A 81 12.34 20.24 23.91
CA GLU A 81 11.98 18.99 23.24
C GLU A 81 10.59 18.54 23.73
N VAL A 82 9.68 18.35 22.79
CA VAL A 82 8.35 17.79 23.04
C VAL A 82 8.18 16.50 22.25
N LYS A 83 7.44 15.57 22.85
CA LYS A 83 7.11 14.28 22.24
C LYS A 83 6.33 14.49 20.94
N ASP A 84 6.77 13.84 19.88
CA ASP A 84 6.13 13.79 18.56
C ASP A 84 6.30 12.39 17.97
N TYR A 85 5.69 12.13 16.83
CA TYR A 85 5.79 10.86 16.10
C TYR A 85 5.87 11.12 14.60
N MET A 86 6.63 10.30 13.88
CA MET A 86 6.60 10.25 12.42
C MET A 86 5.63 9.16 11.98
N LEU A 87 4.42 9.56 11.61
CA LEU A 87 3.32 8.65 11.35
C LEU A 87 3.36 8.20 9.90
N THR A 88 3.40 6.89 9.66
CA THR A 88 3.21 6.35 8.32
C THR A 88 1.77 6.59 7.82
N ARG A 89 1.52 6.44 6.52
CA ARG A 89 0.15 6.50 5.96
C ARG A 89 -0.83 5.55 6.68
N TYR A 90 -0.37 4.37 7.09
CA TYR A 90 -1.16 3.42 7.86
C TYR A 90 -1.52 3.95 9.26
N ALA A 91 -0.57 4.56 9.97
CA ALA A 91 -0.84 5.20 11.25
C ALA A 91 -1.85 6.35 11.12
N CYS A 92 -1.74 7.18 10.08
CA CYS A 92 -2.70 8.25 9.78
C CYS A 92 -4.12 7.69 9.57
N TYR A 93 -4.25 6.56 8.88
CA TYR A 93 -5.52 5.86 8.70
C TYR A 93 -6.10 5.36 10.04
N LEU A 94 -5.28 4.73 10.89
CA LEU A 94 -5.74 4.27 12.21
C LEU A 94 -6.14 5.45 13.11
N ILE A 95 -5.43 6.57 13.05
CA ILE A 95 -5.79 7.80 13.77
C ILE A 95 -7.14 8.35 13.29
N ALA A 96 -7.39 8.37 11.97
CA ALA A 96 -8.67 8.81 11.43
C ALA A 96 -9.83 7.92 11.92
N GLN A 97 -9.63 6.60 11.98
CA GLN A 97 -10.64 5.65 12.49
C GLN A 97 -10.93 5.83 13.98
N ASN A 98 -9.92 6.16 14.79
CA ASN A 98 -10.02 6.27 16.25
C ASN A 98 -10.27 7.70 16.75
N GLY A 99 -10.38 8.66 15.83
CA GLY A 99 -10.67 10.07 16.09
C GLY A 99 -12.15 10.36 16.38
N ASP A 100 -12.45 11.55 16.89
CA ASP A 100 -13.84 11.98 17.15
C ASP A 100 -14.57 12.32 15.83
N PRO A 101 -15.58 11.52 15.39
CA PRO A 101 -16.28 11.74 14.13
C PRO A 101 -17.15 13.01 14.13
N ARG A 102 -17.38 13.64 15.30
CA ARG A 102 -18.06 14.95 15.38
C ARG A 102 -17.21 16.07 14.79
N LYS A 103 -15.90 15.86 14.61
CA LYS A 103 -15.00 16.79 13.91
C LYS A 103 -15.12 16.57 12.40
N PRO A 104 -15.48 17.61 11.62
CA PRO A 104 -15.58 17.49 10.17
C PRO A 104 -14.29 16.98 9.52
N GLN A 105 -13.12 17.40 10.03
CA GLN A 105 -11.82 16.97 9.54
C GLN A 105 -11.56 15.47 9.73
N ILE A 106 -12.02 14.90 10.86
CA ILE A 106 -11.95 13.45 11.10
C ILE A 106 -12.89 12.70 10.17
N SER A 107 -14.14 13.16 10.04
CA SER A 107 -15.10 12.53 9.13
C SER A 107 -14.61 12.57 7.67
N PHE A 108 -13.98 13.68 7.28
CA PHE A 108 -13.32 13.79 5.98
C PHE A 108 -12.16 12.78 5.85
N ALA A 109 -11.25 12.71 6.82
CA ALA A 109 -10.13 11.77 6.79
C ALA A 109 -10.61 10.31 6.70
N GLN A 110 -11.66 9.95 7.44
CA GLN A 110 -12.29 8.61 7.37
C GLN A 110 -12.78 8.30 5.95
N ASN A 111 -13.50 9.25 5.33
CA ASN A 111 -13.98 9.09 3.95
C ASN A 111 -12.83 9.05 2.94
N TYR A 112 -11.81 9.90 3.12
CA TYR A 112 -10.61 9.92 2.29
C TYR A 112 -9.95 8.54 2.26
N PHE A 113 -9.63 7.99 3.44
CA PHE A 113 -8.98 6.68 3.53
C PHE A 113 -9.90 5.55 3.03
N ALA A 114 -11.21 5.61 3.28
CA ALA A 114 -12.14 4.62 2.73
C ALA A 114 -12.15 4.59 1.20
N VAL A 115 -12.15 5.77 0.55
CA VAL A 115 -12.09 5.88 -0.91
C VAL A 115 -10.73 5.41 -1.44
N GLN A 116 -9.64 5.77 -0.77
CA GLN A 116 -8.29 5.34 -1.16
C GLN A 116 -8.14 3.81 -1.08
N THR A 117 -8.57 3.20 0.02
CA THR A 117 -8.59 1.73 0.16
C THR A 117 -9.40 1.10 -0.96
N ARG A 118 -10.59 1.64 -1.26
CA ARG A 118 -11.43 1.14 -2.35
C ARG A 118 -10.75 1.23 -3.72
N ARG A 119 -10.03 2.31 -3.99
CA ARG A 119 -9.26 2.47 -5.24
C ARG A 119 -8.12 1.44 -5.33
N ALA A 120 -7.37 1.26 -4.24
CA ALA A 120 -6.29 0.28 -4.18
C ALA A 120 -6.78 -1.16 -4.42
N GLU A 121 -7.89 -1.56 -3.78
CA GLU A 121 -8.53 -2.87 -3.99
C GLU A 121 -8.88 -3.13 -5.46
N LEU A 122 -9.47 -2.13 -6.14
CA LEU A 122 -9.85 -2.25 -7.55
C LEU A 122 -8.63 -2.40 -8.47
N VAL A 123 -7.55 -1.67 -8.17
CA VAL A 123 -6.28 -1.78 -8.91
C VAL A 123 -5.67 -3.17 -8.71
N GLN A 124 -5.60 -3.64 -7.46
CA GLN A 124 -5.06 -4.97 -7.14
C GLN A 124 -5.86 -6.08 -7.84
N LYS A 125 -7.19 -5.99 -7.84
CA LYS A 125 -8.05 -6.94 -8.56
C LYS A 125 -7.75 -6.99 -10.06
N ARG A 126 -7.56 -5.83 -10.70
CA ARG A 126 -7.23 -5.73 -12.13
C ARG A 126 -5.85 -6.32 -12.44
N LEU A 127 -4.86 -6.10 -11.58
CA LEU A 127 -3.53 -6.69 -11.72
C LEU A 127 -3.60 -8.23 -11.68
N LEU A 128 -4.29 -8.78 -10.68
CA LEU A 128 -4.48 -10.24 -10.56
C LEU A 128 -5.23 -10.83 -11.76
N GLU A 129 -6.26 -10.14 -12.25
CA GLU A 129 -6.99 -10.56 -13.46
C GLU A 129 -6.08 -10.54 -14.70
N TYR A 130 -5.26 -9.50 -14.86
CA TYR A 130 -4.30 -9.39 -15.94
C TYR A 130 -3.26 -10.52 -15.89
N GLU A 131 -2.66 -10.76 -14.73
CA GLU A 131 -1.69 -11.86 -14.52
C GLU A 131 -2.30 -13.21 -14.84
N ARG A 132 -3.56 -13.45 -14.43
CA ARG A 132 -4.28 -14.69 -14.75
C ARG A 132 -4.46 -14.88 -16.26
N VAL A 133 -4.82 -13.82 -16.98
CA VAL A 133 -4.97 -13.87 -18.44
C VAL A 133 -3.62 -14.12 -19.12
N GLN A 134 -2.56 -13.44 -18.68
CA GLN A 134 -1.21 -13.65 -19.18
C GLN A 134 -0.71 -15.08 -18.94
N ALA A 135 -0.94 -15.64 -17.75
CA ALA A 135 -0.60 -17.02 -17.44
C ALA A 135 -1.30 -18.02 -18.37
N ARG A 136 -2.59 -17.82 -18.65
CA ARG A 136 -3.35 -18.65 -19.60
C ARG A 136 -2.83 -18.52 -21.03
N ALA A 137 -2.50 -17.32 -21.47
CA ALA A 137 -1.93 -17.09 -22.81
C ALA A 137 -0.60 -17.82 -22.98
N LYS A 138 0.29 -17.73 -21.98
CA LYS A 138 1.56 -18.46 -21.96
C LYS A 138 1.37 -19.98 -22.01
N LEU A 139 0.44 -20.52 -21.21
CA LEU A 139 0.13 -21.95 -21.23
C LEU A 139 -0.39 -22.41 -22.61
N ALA A 140 -1.29 -21.65 -23.22
CA ALA A 140 -1.80 -21.97 -24.55
C ALA A 140 -0.69 -21.94 -25.62
N GLU A 141 0.28 -21.02 -25.49
CA GLU A 141 1.44 -20.94 -26.38
C GLU A 141 2.40 -22.11 -26.18
N THR A 142 2.69 -22.51 -24.93
CA THR A 142 3.54 -23.67 -24.64
C THR A 142 2.88 -24.98 -25.08
N GLU A 143 1.57 -25.14 -24.88
CA GLU A 143 0.80 -26.28 -25.38
C GLU A 143 0.87 -26.37 -26.90
N LYS A 144 0.63 -25.27 -27.62
CA LYS A 144 0.77 -25.22 -29.09
C LYS A 144 2.17 -25.61 -29.54
N ARG A 145 3.21 -25.06 -28.90
CA ARG A 145 4.61 -25.35 -29.24
C ARG A 145 4.97 -26.81 -28.96
N SER A 146 4.47 -27.38 -27.87
CA SER A 146 4.62 -28.79 -27.54
C SER A 146 3.95 -29.69 -28.59
N LEU A 147 2.71 -29.38 -28.98
CA LEU A 147 1.98 -30.11 -30.02
C LEU A 147 2.70 -30.07 -31.37
N VAL A 148 3.21 -28.90 -31.77
CA VAL A 148 4.01 -28.75 -33.01
C VAL A 148 5.28 -29.60 -32.94
N CYS A 149 5.99 -29.61 -31.79
CA CYS A 149 7.19 -30.43 -31.61
C CYS A 149 6.88 -31.93 -31.75
N ILE A 150 5.81 -32.41 -31.11
CA ILE A 150 5.35 -33.80 -31.20
C ILE A 150 5.02 -34.18 -32.64
N LEU A 151 4.31 -33.31 -33.38
CA LEU A 151 3.99 -33.53 -34.79
C LEU A 151 5.25 -33.58 -35.67
N CYS A 152 6.21 -32.68 -35.48
CA CYS A 152 7.48 -32.69 -36.22
C CYS A 152 8.29 -33.96 -35.94
N GLN A 153 8.32 -34.43 -34.69
CA GLN A 153 8.99 -35.68 -34.33
C GLN A 153 8.30 -36.87 -35.01
N ALA A 154 6.97 -36.96 -34.94
CA ALA A 154 6.21 -38.04 -35.58
C ALA A 154 6.43 -38.10 -37.11
N GLN A 155 6.47 -36.94 -37.78
CA GLN A 155 6.76 -36.86 -39.23
C GLN A 155 8.22 -37.22 -39.57
N GLY A 156 9.15 -36.95 -38.66
CA GLY A 156 10.54 -37.40 -38.76
C GLY A 156 10.71 -38.92 -38.62
N TYR A 157 9.90 -39.58 -37.79
CA TYR A 157 9.89 -41.05 -37.65
C TYR A 157 9.25 -41.76 -38.84
N THR A 158 8.32 -41.14 -39.57
CA THR A 158 7.70 -41.74 -40.77
C THR A 158 8.60 -41.72 -42.02
N ASN A 159 9.70 -40.95 -42.02
CA ASN A 159 10.64 -40.85 -43.15
C ASN A 159 11.93 -41.65 -42.93
N GLN A 160 11.91 -42.69 -42.10
CA GLN A 160 13.00 -43.65 -42.02
C GLN A 160 12.84 -44.67 -43.16
N PRO A 161 13.74 -44.72 -44.16
CA PRO A 161 13.63 -45.70 -45.23
C PRO A 161 13.82 -47.08 -44.63
N ASP A 162 12.81 -47.92 -44.83
CA ASP A 162 12.75 -49.31 -44.42
C ASP A 162 13.97 -50.05 -44.99
N ARG A 163 15.02 -50.25 -44.18
CA ARG A 163 16.14 -51.12 -44.51
C ARG A 163 15.71 -52.57 -44.25
N SER A 164 14.76 -53.05 -45.05
CA SER A 164 14.47 -54.47 -45.15
C SER A 164 15.50 -55.13 -46.08
N HIS A 165 16.30 -56.00 -45.46
CA HIS A 165 16.90 -57.22 -45.99
C HIS A 165 17.23 -57.29 -47.50
N HIS A 166 18.51 -57.45 -47.83
CA HIS A 166 18.98 -58.54 -48.69
C HIS A 166 20.51 -58.63 -48.68
N SER A 167 21.06 -59.58 -47.94
CA SER A 167 22.39 -60.14 -48.20
C SER A 167 22.40 -61.60 -47.77
N LEU A 168 21.78 -62.44 -48.59
CA LEU A 168 21.98 -63.88 -48.62
C LEU A 168 21.88 -64.32 -50.09
N THR A 169 23.04 -64.40 -50.77
CA THR A 169 23.35 -65.50 -51.68
C THR A 169 24.82 -65.43 -52.13
N ARG A 170 25.56 -66.43 -51.66
CA ARG A 170 26.55 -67.26 -52.35
C ARG A 170 27.76 -66.62 -53.03
#